data_AF-A0A517M324-F1
#
_entry.id   AF-A0A517M324-F1
#
_cell.length_a   1.000
_cell.length_b   1.000
_cell.length_c   1.000
_cell.angle_alpha   90.00
_cell.angle_beta   90.00
_cell.angle_gamma   90.00
#
_symmetry.space_group_name_H-M   'P 1'
#
loop_
_entity.id
_entity.type
_entity.pdbx_description
1 polymer ?
#
loop_
_entity_poly.entity_id
_entity_poly.type
_entity_poly.pdbx_seq_one_letter_code
_entity_poly.pdbx_strand_id
1 'polypeptide(L)' 'MSSPRNSRPIEGRIHCGDRCMGPIKLPLGPSEEFLDEFNRLYGGIQLRIEEAAATPTTAPATGDN' A
#
# COMPACT_ATOMS: atom_id res chain seq x y z
N MET A 1 15.41 21.89 -6.23
CA MET A 1 14.49 21.28 -5.25
C MET A 1 14.03 19.95 -5.83
N SER A 2 14.59 18.84 -5.34
CA SER A 2 14.22 17.50 -5.81
C SER A 2 12.92 17.09 -5.12
N SER A 3 11.78 17.20 -5.81
CA SER A 3 10.56 16.51 -5.37
C SER A 3 10.88 15.02 -5.24
N PRO A 4 10.58 14.36 -4.11
CA PRO A 4 10.72 12.92 -4.03
C PRO A 4 9.80 12.32 -5.09
N ARG A 5 10.40 11.70 -6.11
CA ARG A 5 9.67 11.02 -7.17
C ARG A 5 8.92 9.85 -6.55
N ASN A 6 7.60 10.02 -6.43
CA ASN A 6 6.65 8.93 -6.57
C ASN A 6 6.84 7.75 -5.59
N SER A 7 6.80 8.01 -4.29
CA SER A 7 6.44 6.95 -3.33
C SER A 7 4.97 6.65 -3.53
N ARG A 8 4.66 5.69 -4.40
CA ARG A 8 3.31 5.14 -4.53
C ARG A 8 2.84 4.77 -3.12
N PRO A 9 1.65 5.20 -2.67
CA PRO A 9 1.16 4.76 -1.38
C PRO A 9 1.06 3.24 -1.43
N ILE A 10 1.83 2.58 -0.56
CA ILE A 10 1.72 1.14 -0.38
C ILE A 10 0.52 0.93 0.52
N GLU A 11 -0.55 0.33 0.00
CA GLU A 11 -1.73 -0.01 0.78
C GLU A 11 -1.60 -1.46 1.29
N GLY A 12 -1.58 -1.63 2.61
CA GLY A 12 -1.71 -2.95 3.20
C GLY A 12 -3.16 -3.41 3.09
N ARG A 13 -3.39 -4.70 2.83
CA ARG A 13 -4.72 -5.33 2.85
C ARG A 13 -4.72 -6.52 3.78
N ILE A 14 -5.79 -6.64 4.57
CA ILE A 14 -6.02 -7.80 5.43
C ILE A 14 -6.83 -8.84 4.65
N HIS A 15 -6.32 -10.07 4.62
CA HIS A 15 -6.96 -11.23 4.02
C HIS A 15 -7.31 -12.26 5.09
N CYS A 16 -8.44 -12.95 4.95
CA CYS A 16 -8.80 -14.11 5.75
C CYS A 16 -9.10 -15.25 4.77
N GLY A 17 -8.17 -16.20 4.61
CA GLY A 17 -8.17 -17.12 3.47
C GLY A 17 -8.11 -16.35 2.15
N ASP A 18 -9.08 -16.60 1.26
CA ASP A 18 -9.20 -15.91 -0.04
C ASP A 18 -9.97 -14.57 0.03
N ARG A 19 -10.58 -14.25 1.18
CA ARG A 19 -11.41 -13.04 1.32
C ARG A 19 -10.57 -11.84 1.72
N CYS A 20 -10.60 -10.78 0.92
CA CYS A 20 -10.10 -9.46 1.32
C CYS A 20 -11.09 -8.82 2.32
N MET A 21 -10.61 -8.54 3.52
CA MET A 21 -11.40 -7.95 4.61
C MET A 21 -11.36 -6.43 4.59
N GLY A 22 -10.30 -5.83 4.03
CA GLY A 22 -10.21 -4.38 3.84
C GLY A 22 -8.79 -3.84 3.91
N PRO A 23 -8.63 -2.52 3.69
CA PRO A 23 -7.33 -1.86 3.75
C PRO A 23 -6.87 -1.62 5.20
N ILE A 24 -5.56 -1.54 5.39
CA ILE A 24 -4.90 -1.13 6.63
C ILE A 24 -3.75 -0.18 6.30
N LYS A 25 -3.57 0.83 7.16
CA LYS A 25 -2.43 1.73 7.08
C LYS A 25 -1.20 1.03 7.63
N LEU A 26 -0.15 0.95 6.80
CA LEU A 26 1.14 0.44 7.23
C LEU A 26 1.95 1.55 7.92
N PRO A 27 2.76 1.20 8.93
CA PRO A 27 3.68 2.16 9.54
C PRO A 27 4.71 2.66 8.50
N LEU A 28 5.15 3.92 8.66
CA LEU A 28 6.25 4.50 7.89
C LEU A 28 7.58 3.87 8.37
N GLY A 29 7.87 2.64 7.98
CA GLY A 29 9.03 1.85 8.39
C GLY A 29 9.19 0.58 7.55
N PRO A 30 10.22 -0.26 7.80
CA PRO A 30 10.44 -1.48 7.03
C PRO A 30 9.21 -2.38 7.14
N SER A 31 8.41 -2.38 6.07
CA SER A 31 7.07 -2.99 6.08
C SER A 31 7.16 -4.52 6.14
N GLU A 32 8.31 -5.11 5.82
CA GLU A 32 8.54 -6.55 5.80
C GLU A 32 8.59 -7.18 7.20
N GLU A 33 9.30 -6.59 8.16
CA GLU A 33 9.35 -7.12 9.54
C GLU A 33 7.98 -7.06 10.21
N PHE A 34 7.24 -5.97 9.99
CA PHE A 34 5.87 -5.82 10.47
C PHE A 34 4.92 -6.83 9.83
N LEU A 35 5.04 -7.07 8.52
CA LEU A 35 4.26 -8.09 7.81
C LEU A 35 4.50 -9.48 8.40
N ASP A 36 5.76 -9.85 8.63
CA ASP A 36 6.13 -11.16 9.16
C ASP A 36 5.60 -11.33 10.59
N GLU A 37 5.82 -10.35 11.46
CA GLU A 37 5.34 -10.38 12.84
C GLU A 37 3.81 -10.43 12.91
N PHE A 38 3.11 -9.64 12.11
CA PHE A 38 1.64 -9.66 12.04
C PHE A 38 1.12 -11.04 11.62
N ASN A 39 1.66 -11.59 10.54
CA ASN A 39 1.24 -12.89 10.01
C ASN A 39 1.55 -14.04 10.96
N ARG A 40 2.64 -13.92 11.73
CA ARG A 40 3.00 -14.88 12.78
C ARG A 40 2.05 -14.81 13.98
N LEU A 41 1.67 -13.60 14.42
CA LEU A 41 0.81 -13.41 15.58
C LEU A 41 -0.64 -13.78 15.30
N TYR A 42 -1.14 -13.45 14.10
CA TYR A 42 -2.53 -13.57 13.75
C TYR A 42 -2.74 -14.65 12.67
N GLY A 43 -2.37 -15.90 12.92
CA GLY A 43 -2.41 -16.99 11.92
C GLY A 43 -3.78 -17.29 11.25
N GLY A 44 -4.87 -16.63 11.65
CA GLY A 44 -6.18 -16.66 10.97
C GLY A 44 -6.41 -15.52 9.95
N ILE A 45 -5.57 -14.49 9.95
CA ILE A 45 -5.62 -13.37 9.00
C ILE A 45 -4.20 -13.05 8.49
N GLN A 46 -4.09 -12.74 7.20
CA GLN A 46 -2.83 -12.41 6.57
C GLN A 46 -2.84 -10.96 6.12
N LEU A 47 -1.80 -10.23 6.49
CA LEU A 47 -1.49 -8.92 5.91
C LEU A 47 -0.70 -9.13 4.62
N ARG A 48 -1.17 -8.52 3.53
CA ARG A 48 -0.50 -8.48 2.23
C ARG A 48 -0.31 -7.05 1.79
N ILE A 49 0.85 -6.77 1.19
CA ILE A 49 1.08 -5.50 0.51
C ILE A 49 0.60 -5.67 -0.93
N GLU A 50 -0.41 -4.88 -1.30
CA GLU A 50 -0.78 -4.73 -2.70
C GLU A 50 -0.24 -3.37 -3.14
N GLU A 51 0.50 -3.35 -4.25
CA GLU A 51 0.92 -2.09 -4.84
C GLU A 51 -0.36 -1.34 -5.22
N ALA A 52 -0.64 -0.20 -4.57
CA ALA A 52 -1.83 0.55 -4.88
C ALA A 52 -1.79 0.84 -6.38
N ALA A 53 -2.82 0.39 -7.10
CA ALA A 53 -2.95 0.65 -8.53
C ALA A 53 -2.70 2.14 -8.71
N ALA A 54 -1.58 2.47 -9.37
CA ALA A 54 -1.18 3.84 -9.54
C ALA A 54 -2.38 4.55 -10.17
N THR A 55 -3.08 5.38 -9.40
CA THR A 55 -4.09 6.25 -9.98
C THR A 55 -3.35 7.01 -11.04
N PRO A 56 -3.71 6.93 -12.33
CA PRO A 56 -3.05 7.72 -13.34
C PRO A 56 -3.25 9.17 -12.90
N THR A 57 -2.16 9.78 -12.43
CA THR A 57 -2.10 11.22 -12.24
C THR A 57 -2.45 11.80 -13.60
N THR A 58 -3.69 12.26 -13.73
CA THR A 58 -4.09 13.06 -14.86
C THR A 58 -3.27 14.33 -14.73
N ALA A 59 -2.20 14.42 -15.51
CA ALA A 59 -1.45 15.65 -15.63
C ALA A 59 -2.46 16.75 -16.02
N PRO A 60 -2.44 17.93 -15.39
CA PRO A 60 -3.25 19.03 -15.88
C PRO A 60 -2.86 19.26 -17.34
N ALA A 61 -3.81 19.15 -18.26
CA ALA A 61 -3.59 19.53 -19.64
C ALA A 61 -3.14 20.99 -19.63
N THR A 62 -1.89 21.23 -20.02
CA THR A 62 -1.37 22.57 -20.30
C THR A 62 -2.26 23.21 -21.35
N GLY A 63 -3.15 24.10 -20.92
CA GLY A 63 -3.86 25.01 -21.81
C GLY A 63 -2.90 26.07 -22.29
N ASP A 64 -2.47 25.94 -23.53
CA ASP A 64 -1.73 26.96 -24.29
C ASP A 64 -2.69 28.14 -24.61
N ASN A 65 -2.34 29.33 -24.16
CA ASN A 65 -2.77 30.60 -24.76
C ASN A 65 -1.73 31.68 -24.49
#